data_AF-I3XDP1-F1
#
_entry.id   AF-I3XDP1-F1
#
_cell.length_a   1.000
_cell.length_b   1.000
_cell.length_c   1.000
_cell.angle_alpha   90.00
_cell.angle_beta   90.00
_cell.angle_gamma   90.00
#
_symmetry.space_group_name_H-M   'P 1'
#
loop_
_entity.id
_entity.type
_entity.pdbx_description
1 polymer ?
#
loop_
_entity_poly.entity_id
_entity_poly.type
_entity_poly.pdbx_seq_one_letter_code
_entity_poly.pdbx_strand_id
1 'polypeptide(L)'
;MRDRDLPLFAWQPPCKLIAFPMANRVGKIRDVARKLAEKTTERHAGYYAKQVTDGLTAHFDRLGIPPHERDQQIDAFWTKVEQEVLRLTYQSSGAGSHDPRGAA
;
A
#
# COMPACT_ATOMS: atom_id res chain seq x y z
N MET A 1 -44.50 28.56 9.62
CA MET A 1 -43.23 27.80 9.54
C MET A 1 -43.06 27.36 8.10
N ARG A 2 -41.91 27.61 7.48
CA ARG A 2 -41.64 27.08 6.13
C ARG A 2 -41.14 25.65 6.32
N ASP A 3 -41.51 24.72 5.44
CA ASP A 3 -41.15 23.29 5.57
C ASP A 3 -39.64 23.04 5.70
N ARG A 4 -38.79 23.99 5.33
CA ARG A 4 -37.32 23.90 5.44
C ARG A 4 -36.75 24.13 6.85
N ASP A 5 -37.58 24.59 7.80
CA ASP A 5 -37.14 24.91 9.17
C ASP A 5 -37.25 23.72 10.14
N LEU A 6 -37.67 22.54 9.66
CA LEU A 6 -37.73 21.34 10.50
C LEU A 6 -36.30 20.80 10.75
N PRO A 7 -35.96 20.40 11.98
CA PRO A 7 -34.59 20.04 12.38
C PRO A 7 -33.95 18.94 11.51
N LEU A 8 -34.75 18.05 10.95
CA LEU A 8 -34.32 16.99 10.05
C LEU A 8 -33.88 17.49 8.66
N PHE A 9 -34.47 18.58 8.16
CA PHE A 9 -34.10 19.18 6.87
C PHE A 9 -32.91 20.15 6.98
N ALA A 10 -32.58 20.59 8.20
CA ALA A 10 -31.42 21.43 8.51
C ALA A 10 -30.16 20.61 8.90
N TRP A 11 -30.29 19.29 9.11
CA TRP A 11 -29.17 18.43 9.49
C TRP A 11 -28.22 18.21 8.31
N GLN A 12 -27.00 18.73 8.42
CA GLN A 12 -25.88 18.42 7.50
C GLN A 12 -24.82 17.61 8.26
N PRO A 13 -24.89 16.27 8.22
CA PRO A 13 -23.87 15.45 8.86
C PRO A 13 -22.51 15.67 8.19
N PRO A 14 -21.39 15.53 8.93
CA PRO A 14 -20.07 15.56 8.32
C PRO A 14 -19.94 14.47 7.25
N CYS A 15 -19.54 14.85 6.03
CA CYS A 15 -19.22 13.90 4.98
C CYS A 15 -17.88 13.23 5.31
N LYS A 16 -17.91 11.92 5.60
CA LYS A 16 -16.70 11.13 5.89
C LYS A 16 -16.32 10.29 4.67
N LEU A 17 -15.14 10.54 4.11
CA LEU A 17 -14.59 9.74 3.03
C LEU A 17 -13.79 8.57 3.62
N ILE A 18 -14.18 7.34 3.30
CA ILE A 18 -13.51 6.12 3.78
C ILE A 18 -12.80 5.49 2.56
N ALA A 19 -11.48 5.66 2.48
CA ALA A 19 -10.71 5.04 1.41
C ALA A 19 -10.58 3.52 1.66
N PHE A 20 -10.54 2.76 0.56
CA PHE A 20 -10.28 1.32 0.67
C PHE A 20 -8.90 1.07 1.32
N PRO A 21 -8.82 0.24 2.40
CA PRO A 21 -7.62 0.09 3.20
C PRO A 21 -6.41 -0.34 2.38
N MET A 22 -5.29 0.35 2.56
CA MET A 22 -4.09 0.08 1.77
C MET A 22 -3.49 -1.30 2.05
N ALA A 23 -3.58 -1.78 3.30
CA ALA A 23 -3.14 -3.12 3.69
C ALA A 23 -3.88 -4.26 2.95
N ASN A 24 -5.06 -3.98 2.40
CA ASN A 24 -5.87 -4.95 1.66
C ASN A 24 -5.67 -4.86 0.14
N ARG A 25 -4.85 -3.92 -0.36
CA ARG A 25 -4.57 -3.76 -1.79
C ARG A 25 -3.50 -4.73 -2.27
N VAL A 26 -3.79 -6.03 -2.18
CA VAL A 26 -2.83 -7.13 -2.41
C VAL A 26 -2.10 -7.00 -3.75
N GLY A 27 -2.80 -6.66 -4.84
CA GLY A 27 -2.17 -6.48 -6.15
C GLY A 27 -1.07 -5.40 -6.16
N LYS A 28 -1.33 -4.26 -5.51
CA LYS A 28 -0.36 -3.18 -5.38
C LYS A 28 0.79 -3.56 -4.45
N ILE A 29 0.50 -4.22 -3.33
CA ILE A 29 1.50 -4.71 -2.39
C ILE A 29 2.50 -5.64 -3.11
N ARG A 30 1.99 -6.63 -3.85
CA ARG A 30 2.80 -7.58 -4.61
C ARG A 30 3.66 -6.90 -5.68
N ASP A 31 3.06 -5.96 -6.42
CA ASP A 31 3.79 -5.22 -7.46
C ASP A 31 4.93 -4.37 -6.88
N VAL A 32 4.68 -3.65 -5.78
CA VAL A 32 5.70 -2.85 -5.11
C VAL A 32 6.78 -3.73 -4.50
N ALA A 33 6.40 -4.83 -3.83
CA ALA A 33 7.35 -5.77 -3.24
C ALA A 33 8.28 -6.39 -4.29
N ARG A 34 7.74 -6.83 -5.43
CA ARG A 34 8.54 -7.34 -6.55
C ARG A 34 9.53 -6.29 -7.05
N LYS A 35 9.05 -5.08 -7.36
CA LYS A 35 9.90 -3.98 -7.85
C LYS A 35 10.97 -3.56 -6.84
N LEU A 36 10.68 -3.69 -5.55
CA LEU A 36 11.62 -3.40 -4.47
C LEU A 36 12.69 -4.50 -4.37
N ALA A 37 12.29 -5.78 -4.45
CA ALA A 37 13.19 -6.93 -4.45
C ALA A 37 14.13 -6.96 -5.68
N GLU A 38 13.70 -6.39 -6.81
CA GLU A 38 14.54 -6.22 -8.02
C GLU A 38 15.62 -5.13 -7.86
N LYS A 39 15.58 -4.28 -6.83
CA LYS A 39 16.59 -3.24 -6.64
C LYS A 39 17.87 -3.84 -6.07
N THR A 40 18.95 -3.72 -6.82
CA THR A 40 20.27 -4.27 -6.48
C THR A 40 21.05 -3.45 -5.47
N THR A 41 20.68 -2.18 -5.25
CA THR A 41 21.33 -1.30 -4.27
C THR A 41 20.30 -0.73 -3.30
N GLU A 42 20.72 -0.61 -2.04
CA GLU A 42 19.93 0.00 -0.98
C GLU A 42 19.51 1.44 -1.33
N ARG A 43 20.39 2.19 -2.01
CA ARG A 43 20.08 3.55 -2.47
C ARG A 43 18.92 3.57 -3.47
N HIS A 44 18.90 2.64 -4.44
CA HIS A 44 17.79 2.57 -5.41
C HIS A 44 16.50 2.07 -4.75
N ALA A 45 16.59 1.14 -3.80
CA ALA A 45 15.45 0.69 -3.00
C ALA A 45 14.84 1.84 -2.21
N GLY A 46 15.66 2.63 -1.50
CA GLY A 46 15.20 3.79 -0.73
C GLY A 46 14.59 4.89 -1.59
N TYR A 47 15.19 5.19 -2.75
CA TYR A 47 14.61 6.15 -3.70
C TYR A 47 13.25 5.70 -4.23
N TYR A 48 13.13 4.41 -4.60
CA TYR A 48 11.87 3.86 -5.07
C TYR A 48 10.79 3.86 -3.97
N ALA A 49 11.16 3.48 -2.74
CA ALA A 49 10.25 3.53 -1.59
C ALA A 49 9.73 4.96 -1.35
N LYS A 50 10.61 5.96 -1.39
CA LYS A 50 10.23 7.37 -1.31
C LYS A 50 9.24 7.75 -2.41
N GLN A 51 9.51 7.38 -3.66
CA GLN A 51 8.63 7.70 -4.79
C GLN A 51 7.23 7.08 -4.62
N VAL A 52 7.14 5.85 -4.12
CA VAL A 52 5.85 5.19 -3.85
C VAL A 52 5.11 5.92 -2.72
N THR A 53 5.80 6.26 -1.63
CA THR A 53 5.24 7.00 -0.50
C THR A 53 4.73 8.38 -0.94
N ASP A 54 5.53 9.17 -1.66
CA ASP A 54 5.16 10.50 -2.14
C ASP A 54 3.89 10.43 -3.03
N GLY A 55 3.80 9.40 -3.89
CA GLY A 55 2.62 9.18 -4.72
C GLY A 55 1.36 8.80 -3.93
N LEU A 56 1.50 8.03 -2.84
CA LEU A 56 0.40 7.70 -1.93
C LEU A 56 -0.06 8.93 -1.14
N THR A 57 0.89 9.68 -0.59
CA THR A 57 0.65 10.94 0.12
C THR A 57 -0.13 11.92 -0.75
N ALA A 58 0.33 12.18 -1.98
CA ALA A 58 -0.36 13.06 -2.91
C ALA A 58 -1.77 12.56 -3.32
N HIS A 59 -1.98 11.23 -3.34
CA HIS A 59 -3.31 10.66 -3.58
C HIS A 59 -4.25 10.93 -2.40
N PHE A 60 -3.79 10.73 -1.18
CA PHE A 60 -4.58 10.96 0.03
C PHE A 60 -4.85 12.44 0.30
N ASP A 61 -3.89 13.32 -0.01
CA ASP A 61 -4.09 14.77 0.02
C ASP A 61 -5.26 15.19 -0.89
N ARG A 62 -5.30 14.66 -2.13
CA ARG A 62 -6.38 14.95 -3.07
C ARG A 62 -7.75 14.45 -2.58
N LEU A 63 -7.75 13.35 -1.84
CA LEU A 63 -8.97 12.79 -1.24
C LEU A 63 -9.39 13.50 0.06
N GLY A 64 -8.58 14.44 0.55
CA GLY A 64 -8.85 15.16 1.80
C GLY A 64 -8.67 14.31 3.05
N ILE A 65 -7.88 13.22 2.98
CA ILE A 65 -7.64 12.36 4.14
C ILE A 65 -6.72 13.07 5.14
N PRO A 66 -7.08 13.15 6.44
CA PRO A 66 -6.24 13.76 7.46
C PRO A 66 -4.84 13.13 7.54
N PRO A 67 -3.79 13.91 7.91
CA PRO A 67 -2.42 13.41 7.98
C PRO A 67 -2.25 12.15 8.85
N HIS A 68 -2.85 12.12 10.04
CA HIS A 68 -2.74 10.96 10.94
C HIS A 68 -3.32 9.67 10.33
N GLU A 69 -4.44 9.76 9.59
CA GLU A 69 -5.08 8.61 8.96
C GLU A 69 -4.28 8.15 7.74
N ARG A 70 -3.75 9.09 6.97
CA ARG A 70 -2.82 8.82 5.86
C ARG A 70 -1.59 8.06 6.34
N ASP A 71 -0.93 8.54 7.40
CA ASP A 71 0.30 7.93 7.91
C ASP A 71 0.02 6.49 8.36
N GLN A 72 -1.07 6.26 9.09
CA GLN A 72 -1.52 4.91 9.47
C GLN A 72 -1.76 4.00 8.25
N GLN A 73 -2.39 4.53 7.19
CA GLN A 73 -2.63 3.76 5.96
C GLN A 73 -1.34 3.44 5.20
N ILE A 74 -0.38 4.38 5.18
CA ILE A 74 0.93 4.20 4.52
C ILE A 74 1.80 3.22 5.31
N ASP A 75 1.82 3.30 6.64
CA ASP A 75 2.57 2.37 7.49
C ASP A 75 2.03 0.95 7.36
N ALA A 76 0.70 0.79 7.43
CA ALA A 76 0.05 -0.51 7.26
C ALA A 76 0.31 -1.10 5.86
N PHE A 77 0.41 -0.25 4.83
CA PHE A 77 0.82 -0.68 3.49
C PHE A 77 2.26 -1.21 3.48
N TRP A 78 3.21 -0.45 4.03
CA TRP A 78 4.62 -0.83 4.03
C TRP A 78 4.90 -2.08 4.85
N THR A 79 4.24 -2.26 6.00
CA THR A 79 4.29 -3.52 6.75
C THR A 79 3.90 -4.73 5.89
N LYS A 80 2.86 -4.59 5.04
CA LYS A 80 2.46 -5.66 4.12
C LYS A 80 3.43 -5.85 2.96
N VAL A 81 4.03 -4.78 2.45
CA VAL A 81 5.07 -4.86 1.41
C VAL A 81 6.31 -5.59 1.94
N GLU A 82 6.77 -5.28 3.15
CA GLU A 82 7.92 -5.94 3.79
C GLU A 82 7.66 -7.45 3.98
N GLN A 83 6.48 -7.81 4.49
CA GLN A 83 6.06 -9.21 4.60
C GLN A 83 6.09 -9.93 3.25
N GLU A 84 5.67 -9.25 2.18
CA GLU A 84 5.65 -9.80 0.83
C GLU A 84 7.07 -9.90 0.22
N VAL A 85 7.95 -8.93 0.48
CA VAL A 85 9.37 -9.02 0.09
C VAL A 85 10.03 -10.22 0.75
N LEU A 86 9.80 -10.41 2.05
CA LEU A 86 10.28 -11.61 2.76
C LEU A 86 9.74 -12.88 2.10
N ARG A 87 8.44 -12.94 1.80
CA ARG A 87 7.86 -14.10 1.10
C ARG A 87 8.57 -14.40 -0.22
N LEU A 88 8.92 -13.38 -1.00
CA LEU A 88 9.65 -13.53 -2.27
C LEU A 88 11.09 -14.02 -2.08
N THR A 89 11.82 -13.51 -1.09
CA THR A 89 13.21 -13.93 -0.85
C THR A 89 13.30 -15.38 -0.40
N TYR A 90 12.35 -15.86 0.41
CA TYR A 90 12.27 -17.27 0.80
C TYR A 90 11.90 -18.18 -0.37
N GLN A 91 11.03 -17.76 -1.28
CA GLN A 91 10.66 -18.55 -2.46
C GLN A 91 11.80 -18.68 -3.47
N SER A 92 12.56 -17.60 -3.69
CA SER A 92 13.69 -17.60 -4.62
C SER A 92 14.85 -18.48 -4.14
N SER A 93 15.05 -18.60 -2.83
CA SER A 93 16.14 -19.39 -2.23
C SER A 93 15.87 -20.90 -2.24
N GLY A 94 14.62 -21.33 -2.42
CA GLY A 94 14.22 -22.75 -2.39
C GLY A 94 14.03 -23.40 -3.77
N ALA A 95 14.18 -22.65 -4.87
CA ALA A 95 13.80 -23.08 -6.22
C ALA A 95 15.00 -23.37 -7.17
N GLY A 96 16.16 -23.77 -6.63
CA GLY A 96 17.27 -24.36 -7.39
C GLY A 96 18.22 -25.06 -6.41
N SER A 97 18.44 -26.37 -6.44
CA SER A 97 18.88 -27.19 -7.57
C SER A 97 18.26 -28.59 -7.51
N HIS A 98 17.40 -28.92 -8.48
CA HIS A 98 17.14 -30.31 -8.85
C HIS A 98 17.31 -30.40 -10.36
N ASP A 99 18.57 -30.50 -10.80
CA ASP A 99 18.91 -30.89 -12.16
C ASP A 99 19.09 -32.42 -12.18
N PRO A 100 18.13 -33.22 -12.69
CA PRO A 100 18.23 -34.68 -12.69
C PRO A 100 19.11 -35.23 -13.83
N ARG A 101 19.90 -34.41 -14.54
CA ARG A 101 20.64 -34.81 -15.76
C ARG A 101 22.01 -35.49 -15.54
N GLY A 102 22.26 -36.05 -14.35
CA GLY A 102 23.58 -36.59 -13.97
C GLY A 102 23.72 -38.12 -13.90
N ALA A 103 22.85 -38.91 -14.54
CA ALA A 103 22.98 -40.37 -14.57
C ALA A 103 22.92 -40.89 -16.01
N ALA A 104 24.10 -41.11 -16.61
CA ALA A 104 24.31 -41.92 -17.81
C ALA A 104 25.76 -42.45 -17.79
#